data_AF-R6PTH1-F1
#
_entry.id   AF-R6PTH1-F1
#
_cell.length_a   1.000
_cell.length_b   1.000
_cell.length_c   1.000
_cell.angle_alpha   90.00
_cell.angle_beta   90.00
_cell.angle_gamma   90.00
#
_symmetry.space_group_name_H-M   'P 1'
#
loop_
_entity.id
_entity.type
_entity.pdbx_description
1 polymer ?
#
loop_
_entity_poly.entity_id
_entity_poly.type
_entity_poly.pdbx_seq_one_letter_code
_entity_poly.pdbx_strand_id
1 'polypeptide(L)'
;MITSRTVSSLEKIFHDSEPTCASLSEMSMLGNERASFQLAYFSDEDTQCGISVSGWRPENIKIYKVVEINSDLPAFEDSDFYFLRKTPGLYPDMLEPVEDNSFFAESGHYGSLWIELDASGESAGRHDIFITVSKGKETVTNVITVDVIAAKLPEQALMCTMWFHCDCLATYYKVDVFSEEHWNIIENYVRNAANHGINFILTPLFTPPLDTEVGGERPTVQLVDVKKTKDGYEFGFDKLDRWIDMCRRCGIKYFEMSHLFTQWGAEHAPKIVAEVDGEKKRIFGWETDADSEEYRDFLHRFAAALTAFIDRKGIRNFCRFHVSDEPSLEQYEVYKKRADLIAEIFPGFKVIDALSDIEFFDKGAVKYPIPSEDHVEDFVGKVDEFWTYYCCGQHNKNVPNRFFAMPSARNRILGTLLYKYNAAGFLQWGYNYWYSQFSKHEIDPFTVTDAGKAFPSGDAFVVYPGEDGQPINSLRFKVFYDGLQDLAAMRLLESLVGREKALEIAIQDDELTFQKYPHGSSYLLALRGRVNKAIKENI
;
A
#
# COMPACT_ATOMS: atom_id res chain seq x y z
N MET A 1 -17.88 33.67 12.00
CA MET A 1 -18.65 32.92 10.98
C MET A 1 -17.91 31.64 10.65
N ILE A 2 -18.62 30.51 10.69
CA ILE A 2 -18.10 29.25 10.15
C ILE A 2 -18.78 28.97 8.80
N THR A 3 -18.00 28.55 7.81
CA THR A 3 -18.55 28.07 6.54
C THR A 3 -18.08 26.65 6.30
N SER A 4 -18.91 25.86 5.64
CA SER A 4 -18.52 24.51 5.24
C SER A 4 -19.27 24.07 3.99
N ARG A 5 -18.67 23.14 3.23
CA ARG A 5 -19.28 22.49 2.07
C ARG A 5 -18.72 21.10 1.86
N THR A 6 -19.53 20.19 1.35
CA THR A 6 -19.09 18.86 0.94
C THR A 6 -18.32 18.92 -0.37
N VAL A 7 -17.22 18.19 -0.46
CA VAL A 7 -16.36 18.08 -1.65
C VAL A 7 -15.91 16.62 -1.81
N SER A 8 -15.37 16.29 -2.99
CA SER A 8 -14.86 14.95 -3.26
C SER A 8 -13.70 14.56 -2.32
N SER A 9 -13.60 13.27 -1.97
CA SER A 9 -12.43 12.71 -1.28
C SER A 9 -11.13 12.84 -2.07
N LEU A 10 -11.22 13.13 -3.38
CA LEU A 10 -10.06 13.31 -4.25
C LEU A 10 -9.43 14.70 -4.18
N GLU A 11 -10.06 15.64 -3.49
CA GLU A 11 -9.52 16.99 -3.33
C GLU A 11 -8.53 17.04 -2.15
N LYS A 12 -7.46 17.82 -2.26
CA LYS A 12 -6.57 18.12 -1.13
C LYS A 12 -6.76 19.57 -0.74
N ILE A 13 -7.31 19.78 0.46
CA ILE A 13 -7.69 21.09 0.97
C ILE A 13 -6.51 21.68 1.74
N PHE A 14 -5.80 22.62 1.12
CA PHE A 14 -4.68 23.31 1.75
C PHE A 14 -5.17 24.44 2.66
N HIS A 15 -4.48 24.66 3.78
CA HIS A 15 -4.85 25.69 4.75
C HIS A 15 -4.84 27.12 4.18
N ASP A 16 -3.94 27.38 3.25
CA ASP A 16 -3.60 28.72 2.73
C ASP A 16 -4.36 29.10 1.44
N SER A 17 -5.25 28.24 0.94
CA SER A 17 -5.88 28.42 -0.37
C SER A 17 -7.36 28.07 -0.33
N GLU A 18 -8.20 29.00 -0.80
CA GLU A 18 -9.63 28.72 -0.95
C GLU A 18 -9.86 27.54 -1.91
N PRO A 19 -10.62 26.51 -1.50
CA PRO A 19 -10.90 25.39 -2.38
C PRO A 19 -11.64 25.84 -3.63
N THR A 20 -11.09 25.54 -4.81
CA THR A 20 -11.71 25.87 -6.12
C THR A 20 -12.52 24.70 -6.70
N CYS A 21 -12.51 23.54 -6.03
CA CYS A 21 -13.22 22.34 -6.43
C CYS A 21 -14.74 22.48 -6.31
N ALA A 22 -15.48 21.70 -7.11
CA ALA A 22 -16.93 21.67 -7.07
C ALA A 22 -17.45 21.03 -5.77
N SER A 23 -18.59 21.50 -5.28
CA SER A 23 -19.31 20.83 -4.20
C SER A 23 -19.82 19.46 -4.66
N LEU A 24 -19.78 18.49 -3.73
CA LEU A 24 -20.30 17.15 -3.95
C LEU A 24 -21.69 17.03 -3.31
N SER A 25 -22.73 16.94 -4.12
CA SER A 25 -24.12 16.79 -3.66
C SER A 25 -24.65 15.36 -3.67
N GLU A 26 -24.02 14.47 -4.45
CA GLU A 26 -24.40 13.06 -4.51
C GLU A 26 -23.23 12.14 -4.80
N MET A 27 -23.34 10.90 -4.34
CA MET A 27 -22.45 9.80 -4.68
C MET A 27 -23.20 8.46 -4.64
N SER A 28 -22.56 7.39 -5.11
CA SER A 28 -23.12 6.04 -5.08
C SER A 28 -22.07 5.02 -4.65
N MET A 29 -22.51 3.95 -4.01
CA MET A 29 -21.65 2.87 -3.52
C MET A 29 -22.40 1.54 -3.48
N LEU A 30 -21.68 0.42 -3.39
CA LEU A 30 -22.24 -0.92 -3.22
C LEU A 30 -22.42 -1.28 -1.74
N GLY A 31 -23.27 -2.26 -1.43
CA GLY A 31 -23.70 -2.59 -0.06
C GLY A 31 -22.66 -3.22 0.88
N ASN A 32 -21.39 -3.32 0.47
CA ASN A 32 -20.25 -3.72 1.31
C ASN A 32 -19.00 -2.88 0.98
N GLU A 33 -19.19 -1.75 0.32
CA GLU A 33 -18.13 -0.80 -0.02
C GLU A 33 -17.93 0.16 1.15
N ARG A 34 -16.71 0.70 1.26
CA ARG A 34 -16.45 1.91 2.05
C ARG A 34 -16.19 3.06 1.10
N ALA A 35 -16.92 4.15 1.25
CA ALA A 35 -16.77 5.31 0.39
C ALA A 35 -16.61 6.56 1.23
N SER A 36 -15.83 7.51 0.73
CA SER A 36 -15.50 8.71 1.49
C SER A 36 -15.78 9.98 0.71
N PHE A 37 -16.02 11.05 1.44
CA PHE A 37 -16.05 12.43 0.95
C PHE A 37 -15.41 13.34 2.01
N GLN A 38 -15.22 14.62 1.69
CA GLN A 38 -14.67 15.59 2.63
C GLN A 38 -15.67 16.71 2.90
N LEU A 39 -15.63 17.23 4.13
CA LEU A 39 -16.25 18.49 4.50
C LEU A 39 -15.16 19.55 4.59
N ALA A 40 -15.03 20.39 3.56
CA ALA A 40 -14.14 21.55 3.60
C ALA A 40 -14.79 22.65 4.45
N TYR A 41 -14.01 23.28 5.33
CA TYR A 41 -14.49 24.34 6.22
C TYR A 41 -13.52 25.52 6.29
N PHE A 42 -14.04 26.65 6.75
CA PHE A 42 -13.28 27.86 7.06
C PHE A 42 -13.89 28.56 8.28
N SER A 43 -13.04 29.10 9.14
CA SER A 43 -13.45 29.94 10.29
C SER A 43 -12.70 31.27 10.26
N ASP A 44 -13.39 32.36 10.60
CA ASP A 44 -12.83 33.72 10.75
C ASP A 44 -12.26 33.99 12.15
N GLU A 45 -12.35 33.01 13.06
CA GLU A 45 -11.77 33.06 14.41
C GLU A 45 -11.42 31.66 14.90
N ASP A 46 -10.51 31.58 15.87
CA ASP A 46 -10.13 30.34 16.53
C ASP A 46 -11.30 29.79 17.34
N THR A 47 -11.73 28.58 17.05
CA THR A 47 -12.94 28.06 17.69
C THR A 47 -13.00 26.54 17.74
N GLN A 48 -13.52 26.02 18.85
CA GLN A 48 -13.89 24.61 18.97
C GLN A 48 -15.26 24.40 18.32
N CYS A 49 -15.32 23.49 17.36
CA CYS A 49 -16.53 23.12 16.65
C CYS A 49 -16.98 21.72 17.08
N GLY A 50 -18.29 21.53 17.16
CA GLY A 50 -18.91 20.20 17.18
C GLY A 50 -19.19 19.73 15.74
N ILE A 51 -19.13 18.43 15.51
CA ILE A 51 -19.49 17.79 14.24
C ILE A 51 -20.51 16.68 14.50
N SER A 52 -21.57 16.61 13.70
CA SER A 52 -22.55 15.53 13.75
C SER A 52 -22.87 15.06 12.34
N VAL A 53 -22.86 13.75 12.14
CA VAL A 53 -23.30 13.10 10.89
C VAL A 53 -24.49 12.21 11.21
N SER A 54 -25.59 12.37 10.46
CA SER A 54 -26.81 11.57 10.62
C SER A 54 -27.38 11.17 9.26
N GLY A 55 -28.30 10.20 9.24
CA GLY A 55 -28.77 9.57 7.99
C GLY A 55 -28.02 8.29 7.62
N TRP A 56 -27.12 7.83 8.51
CA TRP A 56 -26.37 6.56 8.40
C TRP A 56 -26.26 5.91 9.77
N ARG A 57 -25.96 4.60 9.82
CA ARG A 57 -25.64 3.93 11.09
C ARG A 57 -24.40 4.55 11.74
N PRO A 58 -24.47 5.03 13.00
CA PRO A 58 -23.35 5.68 13.66
C PRO A 58 -22.07 4.83 13.70
N GLU A 59 -22.19 3.52 13.89
CA GLU A 59 -21.07 2.57 13.92
C GLU A 59 -20.35 2.43 12.56
N ASN A 60 -21.01 2.85 11.47
CA ASN A 60 -20.50 2.79 10.11
C ASN A 60 -19.98 4.14 9.61
N ILE A 61 -19.91 5.16 10.48
CA ILE A 61 -19.39 6.48 10.15
C ILE A 61 -18.04 6.64 10.86
N LYS A 62 -17.02 7.04 10.10
CA LYS A 62 -15.74 7.48 10.67
C LYS A 62 -15.41 8.88 10.20
N ILE A 63 -14.99 9.73 11.13
CA ILE A 63 -14.64 11.12 10.86
C ILE A 63 -13.19 11.32 11.25
N TYR A 64 -12.42 11.91 10.36
CA TYR A 64 -11.02 12.24 10.59
C TYR A 64 -10.78 13.70 10.26
N LYS A 65 -9.97 14.39 11.05
CA LYS A 65 -9.38 15.66 10.65
C LYS A 65 -8.25 15.36 9.67
N VAL A 66 -8.27 16.03 8.51
CA VAL A 66 -7.15 15.96 7.57
C VAL A 66 -6.09 16.94 8.06
N VAL A 67 -5.00 16.39 8.58
CA VAL A 67 -3.86 17.15 9.10
C VAL A 67 -2.83 17.31 8.00
N GLU A 68 -2.33 18.54 7.86
CA GLU A 68 -1.20 18.78 6.98
C GLU A 68 0.11 18.39 7.64
N ILE A 69 0.95 17.68 6.89
CA ILE A 69 2.26 17.22 7.36
C ILE A 69 3.35 17.88 6.53
N ASN A 70 4.49 18.16 7.17
CA ASN A 70 5.63 18.78 6.49
C ASN A 70 6.18 17.87 5.38
N SER A 71 6.44 18.49 4.23
CA SER A 71 7.13 17.91 3.09
C SER A 71 8.32 18.78 2.74
N ASP A 72 9.49 18.27 3.05
CA ASP A 72 10.77 18.90 2.78
C ASP A 72 11.24 18.66 1.33
N LEU A 73 10.82 17.51 0.75
CA LEU A 73 10.98 17.15 -0.65
C LEU A 73 9.63 16.70 -1.25
N PRO A 74 8.78 17.63 -1.73
CA PRO A 74 7.48 17.27 -2.33
C PRO A 74 7.59 16.65 -3.72
N ALA A 75 8.62 17.01 -4.48
CA ALA A 75 8.88 16.53 -5.83
C ALA A 75 10.38 16.68 -6.16
N PHE A 76 10.91 15.80 -7.00
CA PHE A 76 12.22 16.01 -7.60
C PHE A 76 12.19 17.17 -8.62
N GLU A 77 13.38 17.72 -8.91
CA GLU A 77 13.54 18.90 -9.77
C GLU A 77 12.99 18.68 -11.18
N ASP A 78 13.24 17.50 -11.76
CA ASP A 78 12.83 17.11 -13.11
C ASP A 78 11.45 16.41 -13.17
N SER A 79 10.66 16.50 -12.09
CA SER A 79 9.30 15.96 -12.03
C SER A 79 8.39 16.48 -13.14
N ASP A 80 7.42 15.65 -13.55
CA ASP A 80 6.43 16.02 -14.55
C ASP A 80 5.45 17.12 -14.05
N PHE A 81 4.51 17.54 -14.89
CA PHE A 81 3.63 18.65 -14.56
C PHE A 81 2.48 18.29 -13.60
N TYR A 82 2.18 17.00 -13.38
CA TYR A 82 0.94 16.59 -12.72
C TYR A 82 1.08 16.52 -11.18
N PHE A 83 1.31 17.69 -10.60
CA PHE A 83 1.48 17.96 -9.18
C PHE A 83 0.59 19.14 -8.76
N LEU A 84 0.18 19.18 -7.49
CA LEU A 84 -0.58 20.30 -6.90
C LEU A 84 0.34 21.49 -6.61
N ARG A 85 1.50 21.20 -6.00
CA ARG A 85 2.58 22.14 -5.65
C ARG A 85 3.92 21.40 -5.73
N LYS A 86 5.02 22.10 -5.95
CA LYS A 86 6.38 21.50 -5.96
C LYS A 86 7.34 22.12 -4.94
N THR A 87 6.84 23.03 -4.10
CA THR A 87 7.64 23.76 -3.12
C THR A 87 7.52 23.10 -1.74
N PRO A 88 8.61 23.01 -0.96
CA PRO A 88 8.54 22.51 0.41
C PRO A 88 7.49 23.24 1.24
N GLY A 89 6.85 22.54 2.17
CA GLY A 89 5.77 23.10 3.00
C GLY A 89 4.83 22.05 3.57
N LEU A 90 3.69 22.50 4.07
CA LEU A 90 2.64 21.65 4.64
C LEU A 90 1.71 21.12 3.54
N TYR A 91 1.41 19.81 3.61
CA TYR A 91 0.54 19.13 2.64
C TYR A 91 -0.51 18.27 3.37
N PRO A 92 -1.79 18.32 2.97
CA PRO A 92 -2.84 17.48 3.55
C PRO A 92 -2.55 16.00 3.33
N ASP A 93 -2.35 15.23 4.41
CA ASP A 93 -2.14 13.79 4.30
C ASP A 93 -2.67 12.96 5.48
N MET A 94 -2.27 13.25 6.70
CA MET A 94 -2.58 12.39 7.85
C MET A 94 -4.07 12.50 8.24
N LEU A 95 -4.71 11.36 8.52
CA LEU A 95 -6.10 11.30 8.98
C LEU A 95 -6.14 11.07 10.49
N GLU A 96 -6.18 12.15 11.25
CA GLU A 96 -6.32 12.12 12.70
C GLU A 96 -7.79 11.81 13.07
N PRO A 97 -8.09 10.74 13.82
CA PRO A 97 -9.45 10.44 14.24
C PRO A 97 -10.07 11.61 15.03
N VAL A 98 -11.31 11.97 14.70
CA VAL A 98 -12.05 12.97 15.48
C VAL A 98 -12.65 12.31 16.70
N GLU A 99 -12.12 12.63 17.87
CA GLU A 99 -12.64 12.19 19.16
C GLU A 99 -13.73 13.14 19.68
N ASP A 100 -14.65 12.61 20.47
CA ASP A 100 -15.75 13.36 21.11
C ASP A 100 -16.61 14.21 20.17
N ASN A 101 -16.63 13.88 18.87
CA ASN A 101 -17.36 14.61 17.85
C ASN A 101 -17.03 16.12 17.83
N SER A 102 -15.77 16.48 18.05
CA SER A 102 -15.35 17.88 18.06
C SER A 102 -13.99 18.10 17.40
N PHE A 103 -13.78 19.28 16.82
CA PHE A 103 -12.52 19.65 16.17
C PHE A 103 -12.23 21.14 16.35
N PHE A 104 -10.95 21.50 16.36
CA PHE A 104 -10.51 22.88 16.36
C PHE A 104 -10.39 23.43 14.93
N ALA A 105 -11.05 24.55 14.67
CA ALA A 105 -10.92 25.33 13.45
C ALA A 105 -10.09 26.59 13.72
N GLU A 106 -8.98 26.73 13.00
CA GLU A 106 -8.07 27.86 13.13
C GLU A 106 -8.55 29.06 12.32
N SER A 107 -8.39 30.26 12.89
CA SER A 107 -8.77 31.52 12.28
C SER A 107 -8.02 31.77 10.97
N GLY A 108 -8.75 32.03 9.89
CA GLY A 108 -8.16 32.44 8.61
C GLY A 108 -7.59 31.30 7.77
N HIS A 109 -7.72 30.05 8.23
CA HIS A 109 -7.27 28.87 7.49
C HIS A 109 -8.44 28.01 7.02
N TYR A 110 -8.25 27.41 5.85
CA TYR A 110 -9.12 26.34 5.38
C TYR A 110 -8.73 25.02 6.04
N GLY A 111 -9.69 24.13 6.22
CA GLY A 111 -9.45 22.78 6.71
C GLY A 111 -10.45 21.81 6.14
N SER A 112 -10.27 20.52 6.44
CA SER A 112 -11.23 19.51 6.03
C SER A 112 -11.37 18.37 7.02
N LEU A 113 -12.59 17.83 7.09
CA LEU A 113 -12.87 16.57 7.74
C LEU A 113 -13.12 15.50 6.67
N TRP A 114 -12.37 14.40 6.73
CA TRP A 114 -12.62 13.20 5.95
C TRP A 114 -13.72 12.38 6.60
N ILE A 115 -14.79 12.11 5.86
CA ILE A 115 -15.93 11.32 6.33
C ILE A 115 -15.98 10.03 5.50
N GLU A 116 -15.72 8.90 6.16
CA GLU A 116 -15.83 7.55 5.60
C GLU A 116 -17.16 6.92 6.03
N LEU A 117 -17.88 6.35 5.06
CA LEU A 117 -19.11 5.61 5.24
C LEU A 117 -18.89 4.15 4.86
N ASP A 118 -19.28 3.21 5.71
CA ASP A 118 -19.37 1.78 5.41
C ASP A 118 -20.83 1.40 5.11
N ALA A 119 -21.12 0.84 3.93
CA ALA A 119 -22.48 0.44 3.56
C ALA A 119 -22.93 -0.90 4.14
N SER A 120 -22.06 -1.60 4.88
CA SER A 120 -22.37 -2.90 5.47
C SER A 120 -23.58 -2.83 6.39
N GLY A 121 -24.68 -3.48 6.00
CA GLY A 121 -25.93 -3.51 6.77
C GLY A 121 -26.88 -2.33 6.49
N GLU A 122 -26.53 -1.44 5.57
CA GLU A 122 -27.43 -0.40 5.07
C GLU A 122 -28.39 -0.95 4.02
N SER A 123 -29.59 -0.37 3.94
CA SER A 123 -30.56 -0.75 2.91
C SER A 123 -30.17 -0.16 1.56
N ALA A 124 -30.42 -0.89 0.47
CA ALA A 124 -30.31 -0.31 -0.87
C ALA A 124 -31.27 0.87 -1.06
N GLY A 125 -30.86 1.85 -1.87
CA GLY A 125 -31.62 3.06 -2.17
C GLY A 125 -30.87 4.35 -1.80
N ARG A 126 -31.57 5.48 -1.96
CA ARG A 126 -31.02 6.81 -1.68
C ARG A 126 -31.17 7.14 -0.20
N HIS A 127 -30.09 7.60 0.41
CA HIS A 127 -30.01 8.08 1.79
C HIS A 127 -29.50 9.51 1.79
N ASP A 128 -30.19 10.41 2.48
CA ASP A 128 -29.68 11.76 2.69
C ASP A 128 -28.87 11.80 3.98
N ILE A 129 -27.60 12.17 3.84
CA ILE A 129 -26.65 12.27 4.95
C ILE A 129 -26.55 13.75 5.33
N PHE A 130 -26.82 14.05 6.60
CA PHE A 130 -26.79 15.42 7.14
C PHE A 130 -25.52 15.59 7.96
N ILE A 131 -24.68 16.55 7.55
CA ILE A 131 -23.41 16.88 8.20
C ILE A 131 -23.56 18.26 8.82
N THR A 132 -23.65 18.32 10.14
CA THR A 132 -23.86 19.56 10.89
C THR A 132 -22.61 19.94 11.65
N VAL A 133 -22.09 21.13 11.38
CA VAL A 133 -21.04 21.77 12.17
C VAL A 133 -21.68 22.77 13.12
N SER A 134 -21.36 22.70 14.41
CA SER A 134 -21.88 23.61 15.43
C SER A 134 -20.77 24.43 16.06
N LYS A 135 -20.99 25.74 16.18
CA LYS A 135 -20.12 26.70 16.87
C LYS A 135 -20.95 27.47 17.89
N GLY A 136 -20.93 27.04 19.15
CA GLY A 136 -21.82 27.59 20.18
C GLY A 136 -23.30 27.42 19.79
N LYS A 137 -23.98 28.52 19.43
CA LYS A 137 -25.38 28.51 18.95
C LYS A 137 -25.52 28.55 17.42
N GLU A 138 -24.43 28.80 16.70
CA GLU A 138 -24.40 28.81 15.24
C GLU A 138 -24.28 27.36 14.73
N THR A 139 -25.04 27.02 13.69
CA THR A 139 -24.98 25.71 13.05
C THR A 139 -24.99 25.86 11.54
N VAL A 140 -24.13 25.10 10.85
CA VAL A 140 -24.12 24.97 9.40
C VAL A 140 -24.35 23.50 9.05
N THR A 141 -25.39 23.21 8.26
CA THR A 141 -25.73 21.85 7.84
C THR A 141 -25.54 21.71 6.34
N ASN A 142 -24.78 20.69 5.95
CA ASN A 142 -24.61 20.24 4.57
C ASN A 142 -25.36 18.93 4.38
N VAL A 143 -25.80 18.68 3.15
CA VAL A 143 -26.49 17.44 2.79
C VAL A 143 -25.83 16.85 1.55
N ILE A 144 -25.58 15.55 1.60
CA ILE A 144 -25.16 14.73 0.46
C ILE A 144 -26.08 13.53 0.35
N THR A 145 -26.52 13.20 -0.86
CA THR A 145 -27.29 11.97 -1.09
C THR A 145 -26.38 10.81 -1.49
N VAL A 146 -26.49 9.68 -0.80
CA VAL A 146 -25.76 8.44 -1.09
C VAL A 146 -26.74 7.41 -1.64
N ASP A 147 -26.54 6.96 -2.88
CA ASP A 147 -27.31 5.85 -3.48
C ASP A 147 -26.57 4.52 -3.24
N VAL A 148 -27.10 3.70 -2.33
CA VAL A 148 -26.60 2.35 -2.07
C VAL A 148 -27.21 1.40 -3.10
N ILE A 149 -26.36 0.86 -3.97
CA ILE A 149 -26.76 -0.09 -5.00
C ILE A 149 -26.99 -1.46 -4.35
N ALA A 150 -28.05 -2.16 -4.76
CA ALA A 150 -28.42 -3.49 -4.28
C ALA A 150 -27.48 -4.61 -4.79
N ALA A 151 -26.17 -4.36 -4.76
CA ALA A 151 -25.11 -5.26 -5.17
C ALA A 151 -23.95 -5.17 -4.17
N LYS A 152 -23.03 -6.13 -4.23
CA LYS A 152 -21.83 -6.16 -3.39
C LYS A 152 -20.58 -6.29 -4.25
N LEU A 153 -19.51 -5.60 -3.88
CA LEU A 153 -18.18 -5.80 -4.45
C LEU A 153 -17.77 -7.27 -4.27
N PRO A 154 -17.21 -7.91 -5.30
CA PRO A 154 -16.65 -9.26 -5.20
C PRO A 154 -15.39 -9.25 -4.32
N GLU A 155 -14.97 -10.43 -3.87
CA GLU A 155 -13.67 -10.60 -3.22
C GLU A 155 -12.55 -10.10 -4.14
N GLN A 156 -11.58 -9.38 -3.57
CA GLN A 156 -10.44 -8.86 -4.32
C GLN A 156 -9.60 -10.01 -4.89
N ALA A 157 -9.56 -10.11 -6.22
CA ALA A 157 -8.72 -11.08 -6.92
C ALA A 157 -7.26 -10.62 -7.08
N LEU A 158 -7.04 -9.30 -7.23
CA LEU A 158 -5.70 -8.71 -7.36
C LEU A 158 -4.86 -9.03 -6.11
N MET A 159 -3.67 -9.59 -6.32
CA MET A 159 -2.65 -9.73 -5.27
C MET A 159 -2.01 -8.36 -5.04
N CYS A 160 -2.27 -7.73 -3.90
CA CYS A 160 -1.72 -6.42 -3.58
C CYS A 160 -0.78 -6.54 -2.39
N THR A 161 0.50 -6.18 -2.61
CA THR A 161 1.51 -6.07 -1.56
C THR A 161 1.97 -4.63 -1.41
N MET A 162 2.11 -4.19 -0.17
CA MET A 162 2.94 -3.04 0.19
C MET A 162 3.89 -3.50 1.27
N TRP A 163 5.20 -3.37 1.07
CA TRP A 163 6.15 -4.02 1.98
C TRP A 163 6.01 -3.50 3.41
N PHE A 164 5.83 -4.49 4.29
CA PHE A 164 5.57 -4.33 5.71
C PHE A 164 6.88 -4.48 6.48
N HIS A 165 7.30 -3.44 7.19
CA HIS A 165 8.57 -3.37 7.90
C HIS A 165 8.34 -3.58 9.40
N CYS A 166 8.50 -4.83 9.87
CA CYS A 166 8.31 -5.16 11.29
C CYS A 166 9.35 -4.47 12.19
N ASP A 167 10.59 -4.35 11.72
CA ASP A 167 11.67 -3.69 12.45
C ASP A 167 11.39 -2.21 12.67
N CYS A 168 10.78 -1.51 11.70
CA CYS A 168 10.34 -0.12 11.90
C CYS A 168 9.36 0.01 13.07
N LEU A 169 8.48 -0.98 13.27
CA LEU A 169 7.56 -1.01 14.42
C LEU A 169 8.32 -1.19 15.73
N ALA A 170 9.17 -2.22 15.82
CA ALA A 170 10.00 -2.45 17.01
C ALA A 170 10.86 -1.22 17.36
N THR A 171 11.47 -0.62 16.35
CA THR A 171 12.35 0.54 16.49
C THR A 171 11.60 1.79 16.90
N TYR A 172 10.46 2.12 16.29
CA TYR A 172 9.69 3.32 16.65
C TYR A 172 9.11 3.22 18.05
N TYR A 173 8.44 2.10 18.35
CA TYR A 173 7.78 1.87 19.64
C TYR A 173 8.75 1.47 20.76
N LYS A 174 10.04 1.31 20.46
CA LYS A 174 11.10 0.95 21.42
C LYS A 174 10.79 -0.35 22.18
N VAL A 175 10.31 -1.35 21.45
CA VAL A 175 10.00 -2.69 21.98
C VAL A 175 10.92 -3.76 21.39
N ASP A 176 11.16 -4.83 22.14
CA ASP A 176 11.98 -5.94 21.66
C ASP A 176 11.30 -6.66 20.50
N VAL A 177 12.08 -6.98 19.46
CA VAL A 177 11.60 -7.72 18.29
C VAL A 177 10.99 -9.06 18.72
N PHE A 178 9.71 -9.21 18.40
CA PHE A 178 8.87 -10.39 18.68
C PHE A 178 8.59 -10.65 20.17
N SER A 179 8.73 -9.62 21.01
CA SER A 179 8.01 -9.57 22.28
C SER A 179 6.49 -9.64 22.05
N GLU A 180 5.72 -10.00 23.08
CA GLU A 180 4.25 -10.01 22.97
C GLU A 180 3.70 -8.63 22.57
N GLU A 181 4.31 -7.55 23.08
CA GLU A 181 3.93 -6.20 22.68
C GLU A 181 4.20 -5.94 21.20
N HIS A 182 5.37 -6.34 20.69
CA HIS A 182 5.66 -6.24 19.26
C HIS A 182 4.68 -7.05 18.41
N TRP A 183 4.28 -8.25 18.84
CA TRP A 183 3.27 -9.05 18.14
C TRP A 183 1.90 -8.36 18.12
N ASN A 184 1.50 -7.69 19.20
CA ASN A 184 0.25 -6.93 19.25
C ASN A 184 0.29 -5.76 18.26
N ILE A 185 1.38 -4.99 18.25
CA ILE A 185 1.58 -3.88 17.30
C ILE A 185 1.57 -4.40 15.86
N ILE A 186 2.31 -5.48 15.56
CA ILE A 186 2.29 -6.13 14.24
C ILE A 186 0.86 -6.48 13.86
N GLU A 187 0.09 -7.16 14.73
CA GLU A 187 -1.27 -7.60 14.41
C GLU A 187 -2.20 -6.41 14.10
N ASN A 188 -2.09 -5.29 14.84
CA ASN A 188 -2.84 -4.06 14.56
C ASN A 188 -2.52 -3.51 13.16
N TYR A 189 -1.23 -3.41 12.82
CA TYR A 189 -0.78 -2.89 11.54
C TYR A 189 -1.13 -3.81 10.37
N VAL A 190 -1.03 -5.14 10.55
CA VAL A 190 -1.44 -6.13 9.53
C VAL A 190 -2.95 -6.11 9.33
N ARG A 191 -3.74 -5.96 10.40
CA ARG A 191 -5.19 -5.81 10.29
C ARG A 191 -5.57 -4.54 9.52
N ASN A 192 -4.89 -3.43 9.79
CA ASN A 192 -5.10 -2.20 9.05
C ASN A 192 -4.70 -2.34 7.57
N ALA A 193 -3.59 -3.01 7.27
CA ALA A 193 -3.16 -3.31 5.91
C ALA A 193 -4.23 -4.13 5.15
N ALA A 194 -4.69 -5.22 5.75
CA ALA A 194 -5.73 -6.09 5.20
C ALA A 194 -7.05 -5.36 4.97
N ASN A 195 -7.46 -4.54 5.93
CA ASN A 195 -8.65 -3.71 5.80
C ASN A 195 -8.56 -2.74 4.62
N HIS A 196 -7.38 -2.37 4.13
CA HIS A 196 -7.20 -1.46 2.99
C HIS A 196 -6.69 -2.17 1.73
N GLY A 197 -6.99 -3.48 1.60
CA GLY A 197 -6.81 -4.23 0.36
C GLY A 197 -5.43 -4.86 0.17
N ILE A 198 -4.51 -4.72 1.13
CA ILE A 198 -3.26 -5.50 1.11
C ILE A 198 -3.61 -6.94 1.50
N ASN A 199 -3.52 -7.87 0.55
CA ASN A 199 -3.84 -9.28 0.78
C ASN A 199 -2.63 -10.21 0.55
N PHE A 200 -1.48 -9.64 0.21
CA PHE A 200 -0.20 -10.29 -0.01
C PHE A 200 0.84 -9.58 0.84
N ILE A 201 1.51 -10.27 1.77
CA ILE A 201 2.36 -9.63 2.77
C ILE A 201 3.80 -10.15 2.76
N LEU A 202 4.76 -9.22 2.79
CA LEU A 202 6.17 -9.50 3.02
C LEU A 202 6.35 -10.26 4.32
N THR A 203 6.86 -11.48 4.22
CA THR A 203 7.05 -12.43 5.31
C THR A 203 8.56 -12.56 5.55
N PRO A 204 9.09 -11.92 6.62
CA PRO A 204 10.52 -11.86 6.89
C PRO A 204 11.04 -13.20 7.43
N LEU A 205 11.30 -14.15 6.51
CA LEU A 205 11.91 -15.44 6.84
C LEU A 205 13.24 -15.21 7.58
N PHE A 206 14.03 -14.29 7.03
CA PHE A 206 15.24 -13.68 7.61
C PHE A 206 15.13 -12.16 7.54
N THR A 207 16.11 -11.46 8.12
CA THR A 207 16.11 -9.98 8.14
C THR A 207 16.13 -9.46 6.69
N PRO A 208 15.05 -8.79 6.21
CA PRO A 208 14.97 -8.40 4.82
C PRO A 208 16.11 -7.44 4.45
N PRO A 209 16.83 -7.67 3.34
CA PRO A 209 17.96 -6.83 2.92
C PRO A 209 17.51 -5.64 2.05
N LEU A 210 16.38 -5.02 2.41
CA LEU A 210 15.70 -4.01 1.60
C LEU A 210 16.03 -2.59 2.07
N ASP A 211 16.39 -1.73 1.12
CA ASP A 211 16.87 -0.35 1.31
C ASP A 211 17.83 -0.25 2.51
N THR A 212 18.87 -1.09 2.49
CA THR A 212 19.90 -1.17 3.55
C THR A 212 21.26 -0.91 2.93
N GLU A 213 22.06 -0.01 3.53
CA GLU A 213 23.41 0.30 3.07
C GLU A 213 24.27 -0.98 2.97
N VAL A 214 25.11 -1.08 1.95
CA VAL A 214 26.05 -2.19 1.81
C VAL A 214 26.96 -2.24 3.03
N GLY A 215 26.95 -3.37 3.76
CA GLY A 215 27.66 -3.55 5.02
C GLY A 215 26.93 -2.99 6.26
N GLY A 216 25.82 -2.28 6.07
CA GLY A 216 24.92 -1.82 7.12
C GLY A 216 23.98 -2.91 7.62
N GLU A 217 23.32 -2.64 8.74
CA GLU A 217 22.36 -3.56 9.34
C GLU A 217 21.12 -2.84 9.87
N ARG A 218 19.97 -3.50 9.73
CA ARG A 218 18.73 -3.19 10.44
C ARG A 218 18.56 -4.11 11.66
N PRO A 219 17.65 -3.78 12.60
CA PRO A 219 17.26 -4.70 13.66
C PRO A 219 16.92 -6.08 13.11
N THR A 220 17.39 -7.15 13.77
CA THR A 220 17.18 -8.53 13.29
C THR A 220 15.71 -8.91 13.40
N VAL A 221 15.03 -9.07 12.26
CA VAL A 221 13.66 -9.60 12.16
C VAL A 221 13.71 -10.89 11.35
N GLN A 222 13.61 -12.02 12.04
CA GLN A 222 13.76 -13.34 11.44
C GLN A 222 12.72 -14.29 12.05
N LEU A 223 11.76 -14.72 11.23
CA LEU A 223 10.68 -15.63 11.62
C LEU A 223 11.12 -17.10 11.67
N VAL A 224 12.25 -17.44 11.07
CA VAL A 224 12.82 -18.79 11.09
C VAL A 224 13.97 -18.84 12.09
N ASP A 225 13.82 -19.57 13.19
CA ASP A 225 14.94 -19.80 14.10
C ASP A 225 15.95 -20.75 13.44
N VAL A 226 17.25 -20.44 13.56
CA VAL A 226 18.33 -21.23 12.97
C VAL A 226 19.26 -21.71 14.08
N LYS A 227 19.61 -22.98 14.07
CA LYS A 227 20.63 -23.56 14.93
C LYS A 227 21.69 -24.26 14.11
N LYS A 228 22.96 -23.88 14.30
CA LYS A 228 24.10 -24.53 13.64
C LYS A 228 24.54 -25.73 14.49
N THR A 229 24.55 -26.91 13.89
CA THR A 229 24.97 -28.17 14.53
C THR A 229 26.21 -28.73 13.83
N LYS A 230 26.76 -29.84 14.34
CA LYS A 230 27.86 -30.55 13.69
C LYS A 230 27.48 -31.13 12.33
N ASP A 231 26.19 -31.39 12.12
CA ASP A 231 25.65 -32.06 10.94
C ASP A 231 25.01 -31.06 9.93
N GLY A 232 25.12 -29.74 10.20
CA GLY A 232 24.62 -28.66 9.35
C GLY A 232 23.75 -27.67 10.12
N TYR A 233 22.49 -27.52 9.68
CA TYR A 233 21.54 -26.53 10.21
C TYR A 233 20.19 -27.16 10.56
N GLU A 234 19.61 -26.74 11.68
CA GLU A 234 18.25 -27.04 12.11
C GLU A 234 17.41 -25.75 12.07
N PHE A 235 16.13 -25.87 11.69
CA PHE A 235 15.22 -24.74 11.49
C PHE A 235 13.96 -24.86 12.35
N GLY A 236 13.68 -23.82 13.13
CA GLY A 236 12.46 -23.65 13.92
C GLY A 236 11.46 -22.75 13.22
N PHE A 237 10.18 -23.15 13.17
CA PHE A 237 9.13 -22.46 12.41
C PHE A 237 8.01 -21.88 13.29
N ASP A 238 8.13 -21.90 14.62
CA ASP A 238 7.04 -21.51 15.51
C ASP A 238 6.61 -20.05 15.33
N LYS A 239 7.57 -19.12 15.12
CA LYS A 239 7.26 -17.71 14.82
C LYS A 239 6.64 -17.54 13.44
N LEU A 240 7.13 -18.26 12.43
CA LEU A 240 6.56 -18.26 11.09
C LEU A 240 5.11 -18.80 11.12
N ASP A 241 4.85 -19.85 11.90
CA ASP A 241 3.51 -20.41 12.09
C ASP A 241 2.56 -19.39 12.75
N ARG A 242 3.01 -18.75 13.84
CA ARG A 242 2.29 -17.66 14.52
C ARG A 242 2.00 -16.50 13.57
N TRP A 243 2.98 -16.09 12.75
CA TRP A 243 2.84 -15.05 11.74
C TRP A 243 1.74 -15.40 10.73
N ILE A 244 1.82 -16.59 10.12
CA ILE A 244 0.85 -17.04 9.11
C ILE A 244 -0.57 -17.07 9.67
N ASP A 245 -0.74 -17.59 10.89
CA ASP A 245 -2.06 -17.67 11.52
C ASP A 245 -2.61 -16.29 11.90
N MET A 246 -1.76 -15.37 12.38
CA MET A 246 -2.14 -13.98 12.61
C MET A 246 -2.56 -13.28 11.32
N CYS A 247 -1.73 -13.37 10.26
CA CYS A 247 -2.03 -12.79 8.97
C CYS A 247 -3.36 -13.30 8.42
N ARG A 248 -3.64 -14.61 8.49
CA ARG A 248 -4.92 -15.19 8.08
C ARG A 248 -6.11 -14.66 8.90
N ARG A 249 -5.98 -14.54 10.23
CA ARG A 249 -7.03 -13.92 11.09
C ARG A 249 -7.28 -12.46 10.73
N CYS A 250 -6.27 -11.75 10.24
CA CYS A 250 -6.39 -10.37 9.78
C CYS A 250 -6.98 -10.25 8.36
N GLY A 251 -7.05 -11.33 7.57
CA GLY A 251 -7.58 -11.32 6.21
C GLY A 251 -6.51 -11.37 5.10
N ILE A 252 -5.24 -11.56 5.45
CA ILE A 252 -4.18 -11.79 4.47
C ILE A 252 -4.31 -13.19 3.85
N LYS A 253 -4.16 -13.27 2.53
CA LYS A 253 -4.33 -14.49 1.75
C LYS A 253 -3.01 -15.08 1.24
N TYR A 254 -2.09 -14.22 0.81
CA TYR A 254 -0.83 -14.59 0.17
C TYR A 254 0.38 -14.18 1.02
N PHE A 255 1.48 -14.92 0.88
CA PHE A 255 2.72 -14.72 1.63
C PHE A 255 3.90 -14.52 0.69
N GLU A 256 4.48 -13.32 0.75
CA GLU A 256 5.62 -12.89 -0.04
C GLU A 256 6.88 -13.24 0.76
N MET A 257 7.48 -14.40 0.45
CA MET A 257 8.63 -14.90 1.19
C MET A 257 9.84 -14.00 0.90
N SER A 258 10.35 -13.35 1.94
CA SER A 258 11.42 -12.34 1.82
C SER A 258 12.62 -12.85 1.01
N HIS A 259 13.25 -11.92 0.28
CA HIS A 259 14.46 -12.14 -0.50
C HIS A 259 15.51 -12.98 0.24
N LEU A 260 16.11 -13.92 -0.49
CA LEU A 260 17.18 -14.80 0.00
C LEU A 260 18.57 -14.31 -0.40
N PHE A 261 18.65 -13.16 -1.07
CA PHE A 261 19.89 -12.48 -1.42
C PHE A 261 19.72 -10.97 -1.22
N THR A 262 20.83 -10.25 -1.17
CA THR A 262 20.82 -8.78 -1.04
C THR A 262 20.16 -8.10 -2.24
N GLN A 263 19.59 -6.92 -2.00
CA GLN A 263 19.05 -6.05 -3.05
C GLN A 263 20.14 -5.64 -4.06
N TRP A 264 19.74 -5.27 -5.28
CA TRP A 264 20.62 -4.83 -6.37
C TRP A 264 21.63 -5.89 -6.80
N GLY A 265 21.15 -7.01 -7.33
CA GLY A 265 22.00 -7.95 -8.08
C GLY A 265 22.36 -9.26 -7.37
N ALA A 266 21.82 -9.51 -6.17
CA ALA A 266 21.91 -10.80 -5.49
C ALA A 266 23.35 -11.31 -5.22
N GLU A 267 24.30 -10.39 -4.99
CA GLU A 267 25.73 -10.71 -4.82
C GLU A 267 26.06 -11.34 -3.46
N HIS A 268 25.25 -11.06 -2.43
CA HIS A 268 25.53 -11.47 -1.06
C HIS A 268 24.33 -12.11 -0.36
N ALA A 269 24.60 -12.76 0.77
CA ALA A 269 23.55 -13.26 1.66
C ALA A 269 22.92 -12.11 2.50
N PRO A 270 21.62 -12.17 2.83
CA PRO A 270 21.04 -11.30 3.83
C PRO A 270 21.61 -11.62 5.22
N LYS A 271 21.35 -10.73 6.19
CA LYS A 271 21.72 -10.96 7.58
C LYS A 271 20.93 -12.13 8.18
N ILE A 272 21.63 -13.19 8.56
CA ILE A 272 21.06 -14.38 9.20
C ILE A 272 21.76 -14.62 10.54
N VAL A 273 20.97 -14.72 11.59
CA VAL A 273 21.44 -15.02 12.95
C VAL A 273 21.06 -16.44 13.33
N ALA A 274 21.99 -17.18 13.92
CA ALA A 274 21.79 -18.54 14.39
C ALA A 274 22.29 -18.75 15.82
N GLU A 275 21.76 -19.74 16.51
CA GLU A 275 22.37 -20.31 17.71
C GLU A 275 23.57 -21.17 17.30
N VAL A 276 24.75 -20.84 17.83
CA VAL A 276 26.01 -21.56 17.66
C VAL A 276 26.62 -21.78 19.04
N ASP A 277 26.74 -23.03 19.46
CA ASP A 277 27.25 -23.42 20.79
C ASP A 277 26.52 -22.74 21.96
N GLY A 278 25.21 -22.51 21.82
CA GLY A 278 24.36 -21.87 22.84
C GLY A 278 24.37 -20.34 22.81
N GLU A 279 25.08 -19.71 21.87
CA GLU A 279 25.15 -18.26 21.71
C GLU A 279 24.54 -17.83 20.38
N LYS A 280 23.84 -16.68 20.35
CA LYS A 280 23.36 -16.09 19.09
C LYS A 280 24.53 -15.43 18.35
N LYS A 281 24.77 -15.84 17.11
CA LYS A 281 25.82 -15.28 16.23
C LYS A 281 25.25 -14.97 14.85
N ARG A 282 25.69 -13.85 14.26
CA ARG A 282 25.50 -13.59 12.83
C ARG A 282 26.36 -14.58 12.06
N ILE A 283 25.74 -15.46 11.28
CA ILE A 283 26.45 -16.49 10.50
C ILE A 283 26.55 -16.12 9.02
N PHE A 284 25.66 -15.25 8.53
CA PHE A 284 25.70 -14.71 7.17
C PHE A 284 25.32 -13.22 7.15
N GLY A 285 25.78 -12.52 6.12
CA GLY A 285 25.54 -11.09 5.89
C GLY A 285 26.25 -10.60 4.63
N TRP A 286 26.42 -9.28 4.48
CA TRP A 286 27.07 -8.65 3.33
C TRP A 286 28.48 -9.18 3.02
N GLU A 287 29.20 -9.70 4.03
CA GLU A 287 30.51 -10.33 3.86
C GLU A 287 30.46 -11.71 3.20
N THR A 288 29.27 -12.32 3.12
CA THR A 288 29.06 -13.66 2.59
C THR A 288 28.77 -13.58 1.10
N ASP A 289 29.65 -14.14 0.28
CA ASP A 289 29.42 -14.33 -1.14
C ASP A 289 28.20 -15.26 -1.36
N ALA A 290 27.26 -14.83 -2.21
CA ALA A 290 26.07 -15.61 -2.58
C ALA A 290 26.41 -16.97 -3.23
N ASP A 291 27.62 -17.13 -3.77
CA ASP A 291 28.13 -18.38 -4.33
C ASP A 291 28.89 -19.28 -3.36
N SER A 292 29.13 -18.82 -2.13
CA SER A 292 29.88 -19.60 -1.15
C SER A 292 29.25 -20.98 -0.93
N GLU A 293 30.08 -22.02 -0.84
CA GLU A 293 29.63 -23.40 -0.63
C GLU A 293 28.81 -23.52 0.64
N GLU A 294 29.21 -22.82 1.70
CA GLU A 294 28.51 -22.79 2.98
C GLU A 294 27.10 -22.19 2.86
N TYR A 295 26.94 -21.07 2.14
CA TYR A 295 25.63 -20.45 1.99
C TYR A 295 24.71 -21.27 1.07
N ARG A 296 25.26 -21.88 0.03
CA ARG A 296 24.50 -22.79 -0.85
C ARG A 296 24.00 -24.02 -0.08
N ASP A 297 24.84 -24.69 0.71
CA ASP A 297 24.41 -25.80 1.57
C ASP A 297 23.31 -25.37 2.56
N PHE A 298 23.47 -24.19 3.17
CA PHE A 298 22.43 -23.60 4.02
C PHE A 298 21.10 -23.45 3.27
N LEU A 299 21.11 -22.86 2.07
CA LEU A 299 19.91 -22.66 1.26
C LEU A 299 19.23 -23.98 0.85
N HIS A 300 19.98 -25.00 0.44
CA HIS A 300 19.41 -26.31 0.10
C HIS A 300 18.69 -26.95 1.30
N ARG A 301 19.32 -26.91 2.49
CA ARG A 301 18.74 -27.47 3.71
C ARG A 301 17.54 -26.66 4.18
N PHE A 302 17.65 -25.34 4.14
CA PHE A 302 16.57 -24.43 4.48
C PHE A 302 15.36 -24.64 3.57
N ALA A 303 15.57 -24.68 2.25
CA ALA A 303 14.50 -24.85 1.29
C ALA A 303 13.75 -26.18 1.45
N ALA A 304 14.48 -27.28 1.73
CA ALA A 304 13.86 -28.57 2.03
C ALA A 304 13.01 -28.51 3.31
N ALA A 305 13.53 -27.92 4.39
CA ALA A 305 12.82 -27.80 5.66
C ALA A 305 11.59 -26.88 5.54
N LEU A 306 11.75 -25.71 4.90
CA LEU A 306 10.68 -24.73 4.69
C LEU A 306 9.58 -25.30 3.78
N THR A 307 9.95 -25.98 2.69
CA THR A 307 8.96 -26.63 1.80
C THR A 307 8.14 -27.66 2.56
N ALA A 308 8.79 -28.51 3.38
CA ALA A 308 8.07 -29.47 4.22
C ALA A 308 7.13 -28.79 5.23
N PHE A 309 7.54 -27.66 5.81
CA PHE A 309 6.66 -26.84 6.66
C PHE A 309 5.46 -26.27 5.89
N ILE A 310 5.71 -25.65 4.73
CA ILE A 310 4.69 -25.06 3.85
C ILE A 310 3.65 -26.09 3.41
N ASP A 311 4.11 -27.28 3.01
CA ASP A 311 3.23 -28.36 2.55
C ASP A 311 2.39 -28.92 3.71
N ARG A 312 2.98 -29.08 4.92
CA ARG A 312 2.22 -29.45 6.13
C ARG A 312 1.18 -28.40 6.51
N LYS A 313 1.50 -27.10 6.39
CA LYS A 313 0.59 -25.99 6.67
C LYS A 313 -0.47 -25.80 5.57
N GLY A 314 -0.28 -26.41 4.40
CA GLY A 314 -1.20 -26.34 3.27
C GLY A 314 -1.23 -24.96 2.60
N ILE A 315 -0.12 -24.23 2.59
CA ILE A 315 -0.06 -22.84 2.07
C ILE A 315 0.66 -22.71 0.72
N ARG A 316 1.09 -23.82 0.11
CA ARG A 316 1.95 -23.82 -1.09
C ARG A 316 1.50 -22.85 -2.19
N ASN A 317 0.22 -22.89 -2.56
CA ASN A 317 -0.34 -22.07 -3.64
C ASN A 317 -0.40 -20.57 -3.32
N PHE A 318 -0.27 -20.23 -2.04
CA PHE A 318 -0.35 -18.86 -1.52
C PHE A 318 1.03 -18.24 -1.28
N CYS A 319 2.12 -18.99 -1.46
CA CYS A 319 3.49 -18.50 -1.31
C CYS A 319 4.07 -18.05 -2.65
N ARG A 320 4.80 -16.94 -2.62
CA ARG A 320 5.69 -16.49 -3.69
C ARG A 320 7.07 -16.26 -3.10
N PHE A 321 8.09 -16.52 -3.88
CA PHE A 321 9.49 -16.31 -3.49
C PHE A 321 10.11 -15.23 -4.36
N HIS A 322 11.22 -14.72 -3.87
CA HIS A 322 12.02 -13.69 -4.51
C HIS A 322 13.46 -14.16 -4.67
N VAL A 323 14.16 -13.61 -5.66
CA VAL A 323 15.61 -13.73 -5.78
C VAL A 323 16.24 -12.49 -5.15
N SER A 324 16.03 -11.33 -5.77
CA SER A 324 16.60 -10.03 -5.40
C SER A 324 15.76 -8.92 -6.02
N ASP A 325 15.75 -7.75 -5.37
CA ASP A 325 14.99 -6.59 -5.80
C ASP A 325 15.81 -5.66 -6.71
N GLU A 326 15.20 -5.25 -7.83
CA GLU A 326 15.71 -4.32 -8.85
C GLU A 326 17.17 -4.57 -9.32
N PRO A 327 17.54 -5.77 -9.80
CA PRO A 327 18.84 -5.97 -10.43
C PRO A 327 18.91 -5.24 -11.78
N SER A 328 20.08 -4.70 -12.12
CA SER A 328 20.33 -4.10 -13.44
C SER A 328 20.81 -5.15 -14.45
N LEU A 329 20.76 -4.83 -15.75
CA LEU A 329 21.29 -5.72 -16.80
C LEU A 329 22.77 -6.06 -16.64
N GLU A 330 23.56 -5.18 -16.03
CA GLU A 330 24.97 -5.45 -15.72
C GLU A 330 25.13 -6.64 -14.76
N GLN A 331 24.08 -6.92 -13.97
CA GLN A 331 24.02 -7.97 -12.96
C GLN A 331 23.28 -9.22 -13.47
N TYR A 332 22.90 -9.26 -14.75
CA TYR A 332 22.09 -10.32 -15.34
C TYR A 332 22.66 -11.72 -15.05
N GLU A 333 23.95 -11.95 -15.28
CA GLU A 333 24.58 -13.27 -15.09
C GLU A 333 24.56 -13.71 -13.62
N VAL A 334 24.79 -12.77 -12.69
CA VAL A 334 24.74 -13.04 -11.25
C VAL A 334 23.31 -13.37 -10.84
N TYR A 335 22.34 -12.54 -11.24
CA TYR A 335 20.94 -12.74 -10.96
C TYR A 335 20.43 -14.07 -11.52
N LYS A 336 20.72 -14.38 -12.80
CA LYS A 336 20.30 -15.61 -13.46
C LYS A 336 20.76 -16.85 -12.71
N LYS A 337 22.02 -16.86 -12.25
CA LYS A 337 22.57 -17.97 -11.46
C LYS A 337 21.84 -18.14 -10.13
N ARG A 338 21.38 -17.06 -9.49
CA ARG A 338 20.56 -17.12 -8.26
C ARG A 338 19.13 -17.56 -8.57
N ALA A 339 18.54 -17.06 -9.64
CA ALA A 339 17.21 -17.46 -10.09
C ALA A 339 17.17 -18.97 -10.39
N ASP A 340 18.20 -19.53 -11.03
CA ASP A 340 18.32 -20.97 -11.27
C ASP A 340 18.42 -21.76 -9.98
N LEU A 341 19.22 -21.30 -9.00
CA LEU A 341 19.30 -21.93 -7.68
C LEU A 341 17.95 -21.90 -6.96
N ILE A 342 17.24 -20.76 -6.95
CA ILE A 342 15.92 -20.65 -6.34
C ILE A 342 14.91 -21.58 -7.02
N ALA A 343 14.90 -21.65 -8.36
CA ALA A 343 14.04 -22.55 -9.10
C ALA A 343 14.34 -24.03 -8.82
N GLU A 344 15.62 -24.37 -8.61
CA GLU A 344 16.06 -25.72 -8.22
C GLU A 344 15.59 -26.09 -6.81
N ILE A 345 15.79 -25.21 -5.82
CA ILE A 345 15.52 -25.54 -4.41
C ILE A 345 14.06 -25.33 -3.98
N PHE A 346 13.30 -24.52 -4.71
CA PHE A 346 11.86 -24.30 -4.52
C PHE A 346 11.04 -24.72 -5.76
N PRO A 347 11.13 -25.98 -6.21
CA PRO A 347 10.49 -26.41 -7.45
C PRO A 347 8.97 -26.28 -7.38
N GLY A 348 8.37 -25.64 -8.38
CA GLY A 348 6.92 -25.46 -8.46
C GLY A 348 6.33 -24.34 -7.57
N PHE A 349 7.17 -23.59 -6.86
CA PHE A 349 6.77 -22.28 -6.37
C PHE A 349 6.91 -21.23 -7.46
N LYS A 350 6.12 -20.16 -7.37
CA LYS A 350 6.29 -19.00 -8.25
C LYS A 350 7.34 -18.06 -7.65
N VAL A 351 8.25 -17.62 -8.50
CA VAL A 351 9.27 -16.61 -8.19
C VAL A 351 8.88 -15.33 -8.91
N ILE A 352 8.75 -14.24 -8.17
CA ILE A 352 8.41 -12.90 -8.66
C ILE A 352 9.51 -11.95 -8.20
N ASP A 353 9.85 -10.92 -8.97
CA ASP A 353 10.80 -9.87 -8.56
C ASP A 353 10.51 -8.56 -9.31
N ALA A 354 10.85 -7.43 -8.70
CA ALA A 354 10.79 -6.11 -9.35
C ALA A 354 11.87 -6.03 -10.45
N LEU A 355 11.42 -6.03 -11.71
CA LEU A 355 12.26 -6.17 -12.90
C LEU A 355 11.60 -5.47 -14.09
N SER A 356 12.09 -4.27 -14.40
CA SER A 356 11.55 -3.45 -15.50
C SER A 356 12.22 -3.70 -16.85
N ASP A 357 13.36 -4.39 -16.90
CA ASP A 357 14.03 -4.71 -18.15
C ASP A 357 13.56 -6.06 -18.71
N ILE A 358 12.91 -6.03 -19.87
CA ILE A 358 12.29 -7.21 -20.47
C ILE A 358 13.30 -8.28 -20.90
N GLU A 359 14.58 -7.95 -21.09
CA GLU A 359 15.59 -8.94 -21.44
C GLU A 359 15.74 -10.03 -20.36
N PHE A 360 15.45 -9.72 -19.08
CA PHE A 360 15.41 -10.74 -18.02
C PHE A 360 14.34 -11.80 -18.28
N PHE A 361 13.17 -11.39 -18.78
CA PHE A 361 12.10 -12.30 -19.16
C PHE A 361 12.45 -13.05 -20.44
N ASP A 362 12.87 -12.35 -21.49
CA ASP A 362 13.16 -12.93 -22.81
C ASP A 362 14.28 -13.98 -22.77
N LYS A 363 15.28 -13.79 -21.89
CA LYS A 363 16.38 -14.76 -21.68
C LYS A 363 16.07 -15.82 -20.61
N GLY A 364 14.87 -15.80 -20.03
CA GLY A 364 14.39 -16.81 -19.08
C GLY A 364 15.01 -16.73 -17.69
N ALA A 365 15.44 -15.54 -17.25
CA ALA A 365 15.90 -15.31 -15.88
C ALA A 365 14.75 -15.17 -14.88
N VAL A 366 13.61 -14.64 -15.34
CA VAL A 366 12.40 -14.47 -14.53
C VAL A 366 11.18 -14.91 -15.32
N LYS A 367 10.27 -15.64 -14.68
CA LYS A 367 9.00 -16.05 -15.29
C LYS A 367 7.86 -15.07 -15.04
N TYR A 368 7.86 -14.43 -13.87
CA TYR A 368 6.80 -13.53 -13.41
C TYR A 368 7.42 -12.19 -12.97
N PRO A 369 7.91 -11.36 -13.92
CA PRO A 369 8.49 -10.06 -13.59
C PRO A 369 7.41 -9.10 -13.06
N ILE A 370 7.83 -8.18 -12.20
CA ILE A 370 7.03 -7.05 -11.73
C ILE A 370 7.67 -5.77 -12.30
N PRO A 371 7.34 -5.35 -13.52
CA PRO A 371 7.90 -4.13 -14.10
C PRO A 371 7.33 -2.89 -13.42
N SER A 372 8.08 -1.79 -13.45
CA SER A 372 7.55 -0.50 -13.05
C SER A 372 6.50 -0.03 -14.06
N GLU A 373 5.55 0.77 -13.59
CA GLU A 373 4.38 1.16 -14.36
C GLU A 373 4.66 1.92 -15.67
N ASP A 374 5.85 2.54 -15.79
CA ASP A 374 6.30 3.19 -17.02
C ASP A 374 6.86 2.22 -18.07
N HIS A 375 7.11 0.96 -17.70
CA HIS A 375 7.63 -0.11 -18.55
C HIS A 375 6.60 -1.20 -18.87
N VAL A 376 5.36 -1.09 -18.37
CA VAL A 376 4.34 -2.15 -18.46
C VAL A 376 4.01 -2.59 -19.89
N GLU A 377 4.05 -1.67 -20.84
CA GLU A 377 3.72 -1.93 -22.24
C GLU A 377 4.70 -2.90 -22.90
N ASP A 378 5.93 -3.01 -22.37
CA ASP A 378 6.89 -3.99 -22.83
C ASP A 378 6.44 -5.42 -22.50
N PHE A 379 5.75 -5.63 -21.38
CA PHE A 379 5.41 -6.95 -20.82
C PHE A 379 3.98 -7.40 -21.11
N VAL A 380 3.05 -6.46 -21.27
CA VAL A 380 1.63 -6.76 -21.49
C VAL A 380 1.44 -7.63 -22.74
N GLY A 381 0.74 -8.75 -22.57
CA GLY A 381 0.49 -9.72 -23.64
C GLY A 381 1.65 -10.69 -23.92
N LYS A 382 2.80 -10.52 -23.26
CA LYS A 382 3.95 -11.45 -23.35
C LYS A 382 4.08 -12.33 -22.10
N VAL A 383 3.71 -11.81 -20.93
CA VAL A 383 3.75 -12.55 -19.66
C VAL A 383 2.41 -13.20 -19.32
N ASP A 384 2.44 -14.37 -18.66
CA ASP A 384 1.24 -15.10 -18.24
C ASP A 384 0.41 -14.33 -17.19
N GLU A 385 1.11 -13.68 -16.25
CA GLU A 385 0.51 -12.92 -15.16
C GLU A 385 1.14 -11.53 -15.14
N PHE A 386 0.38 -10.53 -15.55
CA PHE A 386 0.84 -9.15 -15.55
C PHE A 386 0.83 -8.60 -14.12
N TRP A 387 1.97 -8.07 -13.69
CA TRP A 387 2.15 -7.32 -12.46
C TRP A 387 2.71 -5.94 -12.77
N THR A 388 2.58 -5.01 -11.83
CA THR A 388 3.28 -3.73 -11.91
C THR A 388 3.57 -3.18 -10.53
N TYR A 389 4.52 -2.24 -10.45
CA TYR A 389 4.75 -1.42 -9.26
C TYR A 389 5.01 0.04 -9.63
N TYR A 390 5.05 0.90 -8.62
CA TYR A 390 5.67 2.22 -8.73
C TYR A 390 6.55 2.50 -7.51
N CYS A 391 7.53 3.39 -7.68
CA CYS A 391 8.35 3.95 -6.61
C CYS A 391 8.69 5.43 -6.92
N CYS A 392 9.70 5.99 -6.25
CA CYS A 392 10.21 7.32 -6.55
C CYS A 392 10.73 7.50 -7.99
N GLY A 393 11.15 6.41 -8.66
CA GLY A 393 11.76 6.46 -10.00
C GLY A 393 10.84 7.00 -11.09
N GLN A 394 9.53 6.83 -10.95
CA GLN A 394 8.51 7.22 -11.94
C GLN A 394 8.03 8.69 -11.85
N HIS A 395 8.69 9.52 -11.05
CA HIS A 395 8.31 10.91 -10.77
C HIS A 395 8.15 11.84 -11.98
N ASN A 396 8.73 11.50 -13.14
CA ASN A 396 8.72 12.30 -14.37
C ASN A 396 8.08 11.59 -15.57
N LYS A 397 7.33 10.50 -15.34
CA LYS A 397 6.81 9.62 -16.40
C LYS A 397 5.31 9.78 -16.68
N ASN A 398 4.62 10.71 -16.00
CA ASN A 398 3.18 10.93 -16.11
C ASN A 398 2.31 9.69 -15.79
N VAL A 399 2.82 8.81 -14.93
CA VAL A 399 2.18 7.56 -14.49
C VAL A 399 1.57 7.68 -13.08
N PRO A 400 0.65 6.79 -12.67
CA PRO A 400 0.00 6.83 -11.35
C PRO A 400 0.94 6.74 -10.15
N ASN A 401 0.90 7.69 -9.22
CA ASN A 401 1.72 7.60 -8.01
C ASN A 401 1.04 8.37 -6.87
N ARG A 402 1.65 8.36 -5.68
CA ARG A 402 1.02 8.80 -4.42
C ARG A 402 1.92 9.66 -3.55
N PHE A 403 2.71 10.57 -4.12
CA PHE A 403 3.41 11.56 -3.29
C PHE A 403 2.42 12.55 -2.67
N PHE A 404 2.78 13.19 -1.56
CA PHE A 404 1.95 14.19 -0.87
C PHE A 404 1.51 15.30 -1.83
N ALA A 405 2.43 15.72 -2.68
CA ALA A 405 2.23 16.79 -3.63
C ALA A 405 1.41 16.41 -4.87
N MET A 406 1.15 15.12 -5.10
CA MET A 406 0.35 14.67 -6.23
C MET A 406 -1.16 14.76 -5.93
N PRO A 407 -2.00 15.09 -6.93
CA PRO A 407 -3.45 15.00 -6.81
C PRO A 407 -3.89 13.57 -6.49
N SER A 408 -4.90 13.40 -5.62
CA SER A 408 -5.42 12.06 -5.27
C SER A 408 -5.97 11.28 -6.47
N ALA A 409 -6.44 11.98 -7.51
CA ALA A 409 -6.86 11.35 -8.77
C ALA A 409 -5.72 10.56 -9.44
N ARG A 410 -4.47 11.01 -9.31
CA ARG A 410 -3.28 10.32 -9.83
C ARG A 410 -3.04 8.98 -9.14
N ASN A 411 -3.47 8.82 -7.89
CA ASN A 411 -3.39 7.56 -7.15
C ASN A 411 -4.57 6.64 -7.49
N ARG A 412 -5.81 7.16 -7.44
CA ARG A 412 -7.02 6.34 -7.64
C ARG A 412 -7.16 5.75 -9.06
N ILE A 413 -6.68 6.44 -10.09
CA ILE A 413 -6.75 5.96 -11.48
C ILE A 413 -6.05 4.60 -11.68
N LEU A 414 -5.07 4.26 -10.83
CA LEU A 414 -4.38 2.97 -10.84
C LEU A 414 -5.37 1.79 -10.88
N GLY A 415 -6.46 1.84 -10.11
CA GLY A 415 -7.47 0.77 -10.09
C GLY A 415 -8.10 0.49 -11.46
N THR A 416 -8.35 1.54 -12.24
CA THR A 416 -8.88 1.44 -13.60
C THR A 416 -7.84 0.86 -14.56
N LEU A 417 -6.58 1.28 -14.42
CA LEU A 417 -5.49 0.78 -15.25
C LEU A 417 -5.23 -0.71 -14.98
N LEU A 418 -5.14 -1.11 -13.70
CA LEU A 418 -5.00 -2.51 -13.32
C LEU A 418 -6.15 -3.39 -13.84
N TYR A 419 -7.38 -2.87 -13.87
CA TYR A 419 -8.52 -3.54 -14.51
C TYR A 419 -8.36 -3.68 -16.03
N LYS A 420 -8.05 -2.57 -16.72
CA LYS A 420 -7.88 -2.51 -18.19
C LYS A 420 -6.83 -3.54 -18.66
N TYR A 421 -5.69 -3.54 -17.99
CA TYR A 421 -4.55 -4.41 -18.33
C TYR A 421 -4.64 -5.81 -17.72
N ASN A 422 -5.75 -6.13 -17.03
CA ASN A 422 -6.01 -7.45 -16.43
C ASN A 422 -4.87 -7.89 -15.47
N ALA A 423 -4.41 -6.99 -14.62
CA ALA A 423 -3.33 -7.26 -13.69
C ALA A 423 -3.67 -8.38 -12.70
N ALA A 424 -2.70 -9.26 -12.48
CA ALA A 424 -2.72 -10.31 -11.46
C ALA A 424 -2.27 -9.78 -10.09
N GLY A 425 -1.37 -8.78 -10.08
CA GLY A 425 -0.97 -8.14 -8.83
C GLY A 425 -0.33 -6.76 -8.98
N PHE A 426 -0.13 -6.12 -7.83
CA PHE A 426 0.46 -4.80 -7.68
C PHE A 426 1.38 -4.79 -6.45
N LEU A 427 2.53 -4.13 -6.58
CA LEU A 427 3.53 -3.97 -5.52
C LEU A 427 3.81 -2.49 -5.24
N GLN A 428 4.10 -2.18 -3.98
CA GLN A 428 4.75 -0.92 -3.60
C GLN A 428 5.68 -1.18 -2.38
N TRP A 429 6.84 -0.52 -2.30
CA TRP A 429 7.90 -0.88 -1.35
C TRP A 429 7.76 -0.30 0.09
N GLY A 430 6.78 0.57 0.31
CA GLY A 430 6.62 1.42 1.50
C GLY A 430 5.21 1.43 2.08
N TYR A 431 4.89 0.45 2.94
CA TYR A 431 3.73 0.55 3.84
C TYR A 431 4.04 1.46 5.04
N ASN A 432 5.12 1.13 5.77
CA ASN A 432 5.54 1.75 7.03
C ASN A 432 7.07 1.85 7.16
N TYR A 433 7.79 2.15 6.07
CA TYR A 433 9.25 2.33 6.14
C TYR A 433 9.59 3.68 6.79
N TRP A 434 10.09 3.64 8.03
CA TRP A 434 10.40 4.82 8.86
C TRP A 434 11.90 4.94 9.16
N TYR A 435 12.72 4.71 8.15
CA TYR A 435 14.14 5.06 8.16
C TYR A 435 14.45 6.06 7.05
N SER A 436 15.61 6.70 7.13
CA SER A 436 16.19 7.38 5.97
C SER A 436 16.58 6.37 4.89
N GLN A 437 16.85 6.84 3.67
CA GLN A 437 17.40 5.99 2.61
C GLN A 437 18.59 5.15 3.10
N PHE A 438 18.62 3.90 2.62
CA PHE A 438 19.60 2.88 2.99
C PHE A 438 19.60 2.52 4.47
N SER A 439 18.50 2.81 5.18
CA SER A 439 18.32 2.56 6.61
C SER A 439 19.42 3.18 7.48
N LYS A 440 20.00 4.31 7.05
CA LYS A 440 21.15 4.94 7.73
C LYS A 440 20.82 5.44 9.13
N HIS A 441 19.61 5.92 9.35
CA HIS A 441 19.11 6.31 10.68
C HIS A 441 17.58 6.28 10.74
N GLU A 442 17.07 6.16 11.95
CA GLU A 442 15.64 6.28 12.27
C GLU A 442 15.14 7.69 11.92
N ILE A 443 13.91 7.78 11.44
CA ILE A 443 13.23 9.07 11.24
C ILE A 443 12.00 9.18 12.14
N ASP A 444 11.59 10.41 12.42
CA ASP A 444 10.26 10.70 12.93
C ASP A 444 9.30 10.96 11.76
N PRO A 445 8.37 10.04 11.44
CA PRO A 445 7.48 10.14 10.28
C PRO A 445 6.49 11.32 10.35
N PHE A 446 6.34 11.97 11.52
CA PHE A 446 5.55 13.20 11.64
C PHE A 446 6.29 14.45 11.14
N THR A 447 7.61 14.42 11.10
CA THR A 447 8.45 15.59 10.74
C THR A 447 9.32 15.37 9.52
N VAL A 448 9.74 14.12 9.27
CA VAL A 448 10.55 13.70 8.12
C VAL A 448 9.75 12.69 7.30
N THR A 449 9.28 13.11 6.12
CA THR A 449 8.36 12.31 5.29
C THR A 449 8.98 11.81 3.99
N ASP A 450 10.23 12.19 3.73
CA ASP A 450 10.99 12.03 2.48
C ASP A 450 12.24 11.14 2.64
N ALA A 451 12.27 10.35 3.73
CA ALA A 451 13.39 9.49 4.09
C ALA A 451 14.75 10.21 4.13
N GLY A 452 14.76 11.46 4.59
CA GLY A 452 15.97 12.29 4.63
C GLY A 452 16.29 12.93 3.28
N LYS A 453 15.26 13.43 2.57
CA LYS A 453 15.32 14.03 1.23
C LYS A 453 15.84 13.09 0.14
N ALA A 454 15.64 11.79 0.33
CA ALA A 454 16.02 10.79 -0.67
C ALA A 454 14.87 10.50 -1.65
N PHE A 455 13.64 10.49 -1.15
CA PHE A 455 12.45 10.15 -1.93
C PHE A 455 11.38 11.22 -1.71
N PRO A 456 10.52 11.53 -2.69
CA PRO A 456 9.44 12.49 -2.47
C PRO A 456 8.52 12.08 -1.32
N SER A 457 8.04 13.05 -0.54
CA SER A 457 7.21 12.77 0.64
C SER A 457 6.03 11.86 0.32
N GLY A 458 5.92 10.76 1.07
CA GLY A 458 4.87 9.76 0.92
C GLY A 458 5.22 8.53 0.06
N ASP A 459 6.43 8.43 -0.50
CA ASP A 459 6.88 7.21 -1.18
C ASP A 459 7.15 6.07 -0.18
N ALA A 460 7.89 6.36 0.90
CA ALA A 460 8.35 5.37 1.88
C ALA A 460 7.23 4.80 2.79
N PHE A 461 6.13 5.53 3.00
CA PHE A 461 5.05 5.06 3.86
C PHE A 461 3.69 5.70 3.56
N VAL A 462 2.64 4.98 3.97
CA VAL A 462 1.23 5.40 3.90
C VAL A 462 0.51 5.34 5.23
N VAL A 463 1.18 4.85 6.27
CA VAL A 463 0.69 4.88 7.64
C VAL A 463 1.72 5.53 8.56
N TYR A 464 1.21 6.20 9.59
CA TYR A 464 1.97 6.82 10.65
C TYR A 464 1.88 5.96 11.92
N PRO A 465 2.86 6.08 12.83
CA PRO A 465 2.74 5.55 14.18
C PRO A 465 1.63 6.27 14.94
N GLY A 466 0.74 5.53 15.59
CA GLY A 466 -0.24 6.08 16.51
C GLY A 466 -0.05 5.55 17.93
N GLU A 467 -0.86 6.06 18.85
CA GLU A 467 -0.86 5.63 20.25
C GLU A 467 -1.24 4.14 20.39
N ASP A 468 -0.77 3.51 21.47
CA ASP A 468 -1.07 2.11 21.81
C ASP A 468 -0.85 1.10 20.68
N GLY A 469 0.13 1.37 19.81
CA GLY A 469 0.46 0.48 18.69
C GLY A 469 -0.59 0.45 17.59
N GLN A 470 -1.44 1.47 17.48
CA GLN A 470 -2.43 1.60 16.41
C GLN A 470 -1.90 2.44 15.24
N PRO A 471 -2.15 2.04 13.98
CA PRO A 471 -1.78 2.83 12.83
C PRO A 471 -2.70 4.04 12.63
N ILE A 472 -2.11 5.20 12.33
CA ILE A 472 -2.83 6.35 11.79
C ILE A 472 -2.70 6.32 10.26
N ASN A 473 -3.83 6.39 9.55
CA ASN A 473 -3.84 6.26 8.09
C ASN A 473 -3.56 7.60 7.40
N SER A 474 -2.86 7.55 6.26
CA SER A 474 -2.87 8.67 5.32
C SER A 474 -4.16 8.68 4.47
N LEU A 475 -4.52 9.87 4.02
CA LEU A 475 -5.53 10.11 3.00
C LEU A 475 -5.21 9.32 1.73
N ARG A 476 -3.92 9.27 1.35
CA ARG A 476 -3.46 8.53 0.17
C ARG A 476 -3.73 7.03 0.27
N PHE A 477 -3.66 6.45 1.47
CA PHE A 477 -3.98 5.04 1.65
C PHE A 477 -5.45 4.74 1.43
N LYS A 478 -6.34 5.62 1.92
CA LYS A 478 -7.78 5.54 1.67
C LYS A 478 -8.10 5.68 0.18
N VAL A 479 -7.48 6.66 -0.49
CA VAL A 479 -7.64 6.88 -1.94
C VAL A 479 -7.11 5.70 -2.76
N PHE A 480 -6.02 5.06 -2.34
CA PHE A 480 -5.52 3.85 -2.98
C PHE A 480 -6.54 2.71 -2.87
N TYR A 481 -7.13 2.54 -1.67
CA TYR A 481 -8.19 1.55 -1.46
C TYR A 481 -9.45 1.84 -2.28
N ASP A 482 -9.84 3.12 -2.46
CA ASP A 482 -10.90 3.51 -3.41
C ASP A 482 -10.60 3.00 -4.83
N GLY A 483 -9.34 3.07 -5.27
CA GLY A 483 -8.92 2.50 -6.56
C GLY A 483 -9.11 0.97 -6.63
N LEU A 484 -8.79 0.24 -5.56
CA LEU A 484 -9.03 -1.21 -5.51
C LEU A 484 -10.53 -1.56 -5.53
N GLN A 485 -11.37 -0.74 -4.88
CA GLN A 485 -12.82 -0.90 -4.91
C GLN A 485 -13.39 -0.59 -6.30
N ASP A 486 -12.85 0.43 -7.00
CA ASP A 486 -13.21 0.71 -8.40
C ASP A 486 -12.91 -0.50 -9.29
N LEU A 487 -11.72 -1.11 -9.16
CA LEU A 487 -11.35 -2.34 -9.85
C LEU A 487 -12.35 -3.46 -9.57
N ALA A 488 -12.68 -3.71 -8.30
CA ALA A 488 -13.62 -4.76 -7.90
C ALA A 488 -15.02 -4.52 -8.49
N ALA A 489 -15.48 -3.27 -8.57
CA ALA A 489 -16.75 -2.96 -9.19
C ALA A 489 -16.74 -3.13 -10.72
N MET A 490 -15.64 -2.80 -11.40
CA MET A 490 -15.49 -3.10 -12.82
C MET A 490 -15.45 -4.62 -13.08
N ARG A 491 -14.88 -5.42 -12.17
CA ARG A 491 -14.97 -6.89 -12.21
C ARG A 491 -16.39 -7.41 -11.98
N LEU A 492 -17.15 -6.78 -11.10
CA LEU A 492 -18.57 -7.09 -10.94
C LEU A 492 -19.32 -6.81 -12.24
N LEU A 493 -19.14 -5.62 -12.83
CA LEU A 493 -19.76 -5.27 -14.10
C LEU A 493 -19.37 -6.26 -15.20
N GLU A 494 -18.09 -6.62 -15.30
CA GLU A 494 -17.59 -7.65 -16.22
C GLU A 494 -18.32 -8.99 -16.06
N SER A 495 -18.64 -9.40 -14.84
CA SER A 495 -19.40 -10.63 -14.59
C SER A 495 -20.87 -10.56 -15.06
N LEU A 496 -21.43 -9.35 -15.19
CA LEU A 496 -22.82 -9.12 -15.60
C LEU A 496 -22.96 -8.95 -17.12
N VAL A 497 -22.02 -8.23 -17.76
CA VAL A 497 -22.14 -7.84 -19.18
C VAL A 497 -21.02 -8.36 -20.09
N GLY A 498 -20.04 -9.06 -19.53
CA GLY A 498 -18.83 -9.48 -20.23
C GLY A 498 -17.77 -8.38 -20.31
N ARG A 499 -16.51 -8.79 -20.54
CA ARG A 499 -15.33 -7.91 -20.47
C ARG A 499 -15.37 -6.76 -21.46
N GLU A 500 -15.63 -7.05 -22.73
CA GLU A 500 -15.63 -6.04 -23.79
C GLU A 500 -16.64 -4.93 -23.49
N LYS A 501 -17.86 -5.31 -23.08
CA LYS A 501 -18.90 -4.32 -22.77
C LYS A 501 -18.61 -3.55 -21.48
N ALA A 502 -18.06 -4.20 -20.46
CA ALA A 502 -17.66 -3.55 -19.23
C ALA A 502 -16.56 -2.50 -19.46
N LEU A 503 -15.56 -2.80 -20.29
CA LEU A 503 -14.53 -1.86 -20.70
C LEU A 503 -15.11 -0.67 -21.46
N GLU A 504 -15.99 -0.90 -22.44
CA GLU A 504 -16.66 0.16 -23.22
C GLU A 504 -17.48 1.12 -22.33
N ILE A 505 -18.15 0.58 -21.30
CA ILE A 505 -18.94 1.38 -20.35
C ILE A 505 -18.03 2.20 -19.42
N ALA A 506 -17.01 1.55 -18.84
CA ALA A 506 -16.14 2.17 -17.85
C ALA A 506 -15.21 3.20 -18.53
N ILE A 507 -14.50 2.78 -19.57
CA ILE A 507 -13.40 3.51 -20.20
C ILE A 507 -13.87 4.02 -21.56
N GLN A 508 -14.35 5.27 -21.59
CA GLN A 508 -14.79 5.94 -22.82
C GLN A 508 -13.65 6.60 -23.61
N ASP A 509 -12.40 6.39 -23.17
CA ASP A 509 -11.19 6.93 -23.78
C ASP A 509 -10.35 5.75 -24.30
N ASP A 510 -10.38 5.55 -25.62
CA ASP A 510 -9.67 4.45 -26.28
C ASP A 510 -8.14 4.53 -26.08
N GLU A 511 -7.61 5.71 -25.78
CA GLU A 511 -6.17 5.95 -25.59
C GLU A 511 -5.70 5.85 -24.12
N LEU A 512 -6.55 5.38 -23.19
CA LEU A 512 -6.20 5.30 -21.77
C LEU A 512 -5.06 4.30 -21.49
N THR A 513 -3.83 4.76 -21.30
CA THR A 513 -2.68 3.94 -20.89
C THR A 513 -2.16 4.36 -19.53
N PHE A 514 -1.15 3.66 -19.00
CA PHE A 514 -0.49 4.08 -17.77
C PHE A 514 0.14 5.48 -17.87
N GLN A 515 0.64 5.88 -19.05
CA GLN A 515 1.25 7.21 -19.25
C GLN A 515 0.27 8.27 -19.76
N LYS A 516 -0.89 7.85 -20.28
CA LYS A 516 -1.89 8.73 -20.90
C LYS A 516 -3.27 8.42 -20.35
N TYR A 517 -3.74 9.24 -19.42
CA TYR A 517 -5.09 9.16 -18.87
C TYR A 517 -5.62 10.56 -18.54
N PRO A 518 -6.95 10.77 -18.48
CA PRO A 518 -7.50 12.08 -18.13
C PRO A 518 -7.15 12.49 -16.70
N HIS A 519 -6.72 13.74 -16.53
CA HIS A 519 -6.36 14.30 -15.24
C HIS A 519 -7.57 14.93 -14.54
N GLY A 520 -7.63 14.77 -13.22
CA GLY A 520 -8.63 15.42 -12.36
C GLY A 520 -9.69 14.48 -11.80
N SER A 521 -10.33 14.91 -10.72
CA SER A 521 -11.29 14.11 -9.96
C SER A 521 -12.60 13.85 -10.73
N SER A 522 -13.05 14.80 -11.55
CA SER A 522 -14.31 14.71 -12.29
C SER A 522 -14.39 13.50 -13.23
N TYR A 523 -13.28 13.17 -13.91
CA TYR A 523 -13.22 12.00 -14.78
C TYR A 523 -13.45 10.69 -14.01
N LEU A 524 -12.75 10.51 -12.89
CA LEU A 524 -12.85 9.31 -12.06
C LEU A 524 -14.24 9.16 -11.45
N LEU A 525 -14.82 10.26 -10.95
CA LEU A 525 -16.18 10.25 -10.40
C LEU A 525 -17.21 9.90 -11.47
N ALA A 526 -17.08 10.45 -12.68
CA ALA A 526 -17.95 10.12 -13.80
C ALA A 526 -17.78 8.65 -14.25
N LEU A 527 -16.54 8.15 -14.31
CA LEU A 527 -16.25 6.74 -14.61
C LEU A 527 -16.91 5.83 -13.60
N ARG A 528 -16.70 6.08 -12.31
CA ARG A 528 -17.29 5.27 -11.25
C ARG A 528 -18.82 5.31 -11.29
N GLY A 529 -19.40 6.49 -11.55
CA GLY A 529 -20.84 6.67 -11.73
C GLY A 529 -21.41 5.86 -12.91
N ARG A 530 -20.71 5.79 -14.05
CA ARG A 530 -21.10 4.94 -15.19
C ARG A 530 -21.11 3.46 -14.82
N VAL A 531 -20.05 2.99 -14.15
CA VAL A 531 -19.93 1.60 -13.69
C VAL A 531 -21.08 1.25 -12.73
N ASN A 532 -21.32 2.10 -11.74
CA ASN A 532 -22.39 1.94 -10.76
C ASN A 532 -23.78 1.92 -11.39
N LYS A 533 -24.06 2.85 -12.31
CA LYS A 533 -25.31 2.87 -13.06
C LYS A 533 -25.50 1.58 -13.87
N ALA A 534 -24.48 1.14 -14.58
CA ALA A 534 -24.56 -0.08 -15.39
C ALA A 534 -24.75 -1.34 -14.52
N ILE A 535 -24.09 -1.44 -13.36
CA ILE A 535 -24.36 -2.52 -12.40
C ILE A 535 -25.84 -2.50 -12.00
N LYS A 536 -26.36 -1.33 -11.59
CA LYS A 536 -27.76 -1.18 -11.17
C LYS A 536 -28.77 -1.57 -12.25
N GLU A 537 -28.44 -1.38 -13.53
CA GLU A 537 -29.28 -1.74 -14.68
C GLU A 537 -29.21 -3.23 -15.06
N ASN A 538 -28.21 -3.99 -14.58
CA ASN A 538 -27.96 -5.38 -14.96
C ASN A 538 -28.05 -6.39 -13.80
N ILE A 539 -28.48 -5.99 -12.60
CA ILE A 539 -28.71 -6.88 -11.44
C ILE A 539 -30.14 -7.42 -11.34
#